data_AF-A0A9X9F335-F1
#
_entry.id   AF-A0A9X9F335-F1
#
_cell.length_a   1.000
_cell.length_b   1.000
_cell.length_c   1.000
_cell.angle_alpha   90.00
_cell.angle_beta   90.00
_cell.angle_gamma   90.00
#
_symmetry.space_group_name_H-M   'P 1'
#
loop_
_entity.id
_entity.type
_entity.pdbx_description
1 polymer ?
#
loop_
_entity_poly.entity_id
_entity_poly.type
_entity_poly.pdbx_seq_one_letter_code
_entity_poly.pdbx_strand_id
1 'polypeptide(L)'
;VINPDPFNGGIGSVSGITFINDKLGFLGAIRPSGNEGELYRTDDGGVSFKKVEYPPHEVKLDYTQSTITPFDSPSMPYEKDGVFNMLVGQGADGDYNGDSSALYQSKDNGETWEFVEEVKKK
;
A
#
# COMPACT_ATOMS: atom_id res chain seq x y z
N VAL A 1 0.84 -1.85 24.05
CA VAL A 1 0.53 -3.29 23.78
C VAL A 1 1.51 -3.72 22.70
N ILE A 2 2.33 -4.74 22.97
CA ILE A 2 3.25 -5.31 21.97
C ILE A 2 2.41 -6.24 21.09
N ASN A 3 2.50 -6.12 19.76
CA ASN A 3 1.88 -7.06 18.84
C ASN A 3 2.84 -8.25 18.64
N PRO A 4 2.60 -9.42 19.25
CA PRO A 4 3.56 -10.54 19.21
C PRO A 4 3.64 -11.21 17.83
N ASP A 5 2.65 -10.98 16.97
CA ASP A 5 2.63 -11.44 15.59
C ASP A 5 2.13 -10.31 14.67
N PRO A 6 2.99 -9.32 14.38
CA PRO A 6 2.60 -8.15 13.62
C PRO A 6 2.17 -8.44 12.19
N PHE A 7 2.38 -9.66 11.71
CA PHE A 7 2.17 -10.03 10.33
C PHE A 7 1.36 -11.32 10.13
N ASN A 8 0.81 -11.87 11.22
CA ASN A 8 -0.09 -13.02 11.23
C ASN A 8 0.39 -14.21 10.38
N GLY A 9 1.70 -14.47 10.35
CA GLY A 9 2.32 -15.50 9.52
C GLY A 9 2.16 -15.35 7.99
N GLY A 10 1.65 -14.21 7.50
CA GLY A 10 1.25 -13.99 6.10
C GLY A 10 2.33 -13.42 5.18
N ILE A 11 3.55 -13.20 5.67
CA ILE A 11 4.62 -12.58 4.87
C ILE A 11 5.40 -13.64 4.09
N GLY A 12 5.49 -13.47 2.78
CA GLY A 12 6.49 -14.14 1.96
C GLY A 12 7.84 -13.43 2.03
N SER A 13 7.85 -12.11 1.84
CA SER A 13 9.04 -11.24 1.97
C SER A 13 8.67 -9.83 2.44
N VAL A 14 9.64 -9.11 3.02
CA VAL A 14 9.52 -7.66 3.25
C VAL A 14 9.78 -6.92 1.93
N SER A 15 8.91 -5.99 1.54
CA SER A 15 9.12 -5.11 0.37
C SER A 15 9.93 -3.86 0.71
N GLY A 16 9.85 -3.41 1.96
CA GLY A 16 10.62 -2.27 2.43
C GLY A 16 10.23 -1.84 3.83
N ILE A 17 11.05 -0.94 4.38
CA ILE A 17 10.76 -0.20 5.60
C ILE A 17 11.18 1.26 5.36
N THR A 18 10.36 2.21 5.77
CA THR A 18 10.67 3.64 5.70
C THR A 18 10.24 4.34 6.97
N PHE A 19 10.98 5.36 7.37
CA PHE A 19 10.64 6.22 8.51
C PHE A 19 10.54 7.66 8.00
N ILE A 20 9.38 8.28 8.27
CA ILE A 20 9.16 9.71 7.97
C ILE A 20 9.80 10.57 9.06
N ASN A 21 9.79 10.08 10.30
CA ASN A 21 10.52 10.66 11.43
C ASN A 21 10.94 9.57 12.42
N ASP A 22 11.42 9.97 13.60
CA ASP A 22 11.93 9.06 14.64
C ASP A 22 10.87 8.11 15.22
N LYS A 23 9.58 8.39 15.03
CA LYS A 23 8.46 7.60 15.55
C LYS A 23 7.60 6.99 14.45
N LEU A 24 7.27 7.79 13.44
CA LEU A 24 6.35 7.42 12.38
C LEU A 24 7.09 6.73 11.25
N GLY A 25 6.70 5.49 10.97
CA GLY A 25 7.25 4.69 9.89
C GLY A 25 6.26 3.71 9.30
N PHE A 26 6.66 3.10 8.20
CA PHE A 26 5.89 2.11 7.48
C PHE A 26 6.75 0.90 7.12
N LEU A 27 6.13 -0.26 7.10
CA LEU A 27 6.72 -1.53 6.69
C LEU A 27 5.80 -2.18 5.66
N GLY A 28 6.38 -2.60 4.54
CA GLY A 28 5.66 -3.32 3.50
C GLY A 28 5.99 -4.79 3.53
N ALA A 29 4.96 -5.61 3.39
CA ALA A 29 5.05 -7.05 3.29
C ALA A 29 4.46 -7.47 1.93
N ILE A 30 5.10 -8.43 1.28
CA ILE A 30 4.59 -9.09 0.07
C ILE A 30 4.21 -10.50 0.45
N ARG A 31 3.04 -10.95 -0.03
CA ARG A 31 2.60 -12.33 0.16
C ARG A 31 3.42 -13.30 -0.70
N PRO A 32 3.48 -14.59 -0.36
CA PRO A 32 4.31 -15.56 -1.08
C PRO A 32 4.10 -15.63 -2.60
N SER A 33 2.91 -15.31 -3.12
CA SER A 33 2.63 -15.25 -4.56
C SER A 33 3.31 -14.08 -5.26
N GLY A 34 3.59 -12.98 -4.55
CA GLY A 34 4.04 -11.73 -5.15
C GLY A 34 2.92 -10.87 -5.74
N ASN A 35 1.69 -11.38 -5.81
CA ASN A 35 0.55 -10.68 -6.42
C ASN A 35 0.05 -9.54 -5.55
N GLU A 36 -0.04 -9.76 -4.24
CA GLU A 36 -0.60 -8.78 -3.32
C GLU A 36 0.39 -8.44 -2.19
N GLY A 37 0.26 -7.21 -1.69
CA GLY A 37 1.08 -6.68 -0.62
C GLY A 37 0.24 -6.09 0.52
N GLU A 38 0.88 -5.90 1.65
CA GLU A 38 0.29 -5.26 2.82
C GLU A 38 1.21 -4.16 3.31
N LEU A 39 0.62 -3.10 3.84
CA LEU A 39 1.35 -2.01 4.46
C LEU A 39 1.01 -1.96 5.96
N TYR A 40 2.02 -1.72 6.77
CA TYR A 40 1.92 -1.58 8.21
C TYR A 40 2.49 -0.23 8.63
N ARG A 41 1.89 0.41 9.63
CA ARG A 41 2.27 1.71 10.18
C ARG A 41 2.70 1.55 11.64
N THR A 42 3.73 2.28 12.04
CA THR A 42 4.19 2.41 13.42
C THR A 42 4.14 3.87 13.85
N ASP A 43 3.79 4.11 15.11
CA ASP A 43 3.78 5.42 15.78
C ASP A 43 4.83 5.51 16.90
N ASP A 44 5.61 4.45 17.11
CA ASP A 44 6.47 4.28 18.27
C ASP A 44 7.87 3.81 17.89
N GLY A 45 8.34 4.17 16.69
CA GLY A 45 9.69 3.88 16.24
C GLY A 45 9.91 2.40 15.88
N GLY A 46 8.83 1.69 15.54
CA GLY A 46 8.87 0.28 15.18
C GLY A 46 8.76 -0.68 16.36
N VAL A 47 8.36 -0.21 17.54
CA VAL A 47 8.08 -1.08 18.70
C VAL A 47 6.79 -1.87 18.48
N SER A 48 5.79 -1.25 17.85
CA SER A 48 4.55 -1.90 17.41
C SER A 48 4.11 -1.43 16.03
N PHE A 49 3.40 -2.30 15.33
CA PHE A 49 2.88 -2.06 13.99
C PHE A 49 1.38 -2.39 13.94
N LYS A 50 0.64 -1.61 13.15
CA LYS A 50 -0.76 -1.82 12.80
C LYS A 50 -0.89 -1.89 11.29
N LYS A 51 -1.75 -2.78 10.79
CA LYS A 51 -2.06 -2.85 9.36
C LYS A 51 -2.71 -1.53 8.92
N VAL A 52 -2.27 -0.99 7.79
CA VAL A 52 -2.87 0.15 7.13
C VAL A 52 -4.01 -0.38 6.26
N GLU A 53 -5.20 0.18 6.47
CA GLU A 53 -6.38 -0.09 5.65
C GLU A 53 -6.61 1.11 4.73
N TYR A 54 -6.96 0.83 3.47
CA TYR A 54 -7.34 1.84 2.49
C TYR A 54 -8.42 1.28 1.57
N PRO A 55 -9.35 2.12 1.08
CA PRO A 55 -10.44 1.64 0.25
C PRO A 55 -9.92 1.10 -1.09
N PRO A 56 -10.32 -0.11 -1.53
CA PRO A 56 -9.92 -0.62 -2.83
C PRO A 56 -10.48 0.27 -3.95
N HIS A 57 -9.70 0.45 -5.01
CA HIS A 57 -10.17 1.14 -6.21
C HIS A 57 -10.72 0.12 -7.21
N GLU A 58 -12.04 0.12 -7.37
CA GLU A 58 -12.74 -0.72 -8.33
C GLU A 58 -12.71 -0.12 -9.73
N VAL A 59 -12.37 -0.94 -10.72
CA VAL A 59 -12.37 -0.59 -12.13
C VAL A 59 -13.40 -1.45 -12.86
N LYS A 60 -14.28 -0.82 -13.63
CA LYS A 60 -15.18 -1.51 -14.55
C LYS A 60 -14.54 -1.65 -15.93
N LEU A 61 -14.40 -2.89 -16.40
CA LEU A 61 -13.86 -3.18 -17.74
C LEU A 61 -14.96 -3.09 -18.79
N ASP A 62 -14.79 -2.22 -19.79
CA ASP A 62 -15.80 -2.00 -20.83
C ASP A 62 -16.12 -3.26 -21.66
N TYR A 63 -15.10 -4.06 -21.97
CA TYR A 63 -15.24 -5.22 -22.86
C TYR A 63 -15.94 -6.41 -22.19
N THR A 64 -15.66 -6.65 -20.92
CA THR A 64 -16.18 -7.81 -20.17
C THR A 64 -17.31 -7.44 -19.23
N GLN A 65 -17.57 -6.14 -19.03
CA GLN A 65 -18.50 -5.59 -18.03
C GLN A 65 -18.21 -6.05 -16.59
N SER A 66 -17.03 -6.60 -16.35
CA SER A 66 -16.60 -7.10 -15.03
C SER A 66 -15.97 -5.97 -14.23
N THR A 67 -16.16 -6.00 -12.91
CA THR A 67 -15.45 -5.14 -11.98
C THR A 67 -14.23 -5.86 -11.43
N ILE A 68 -13.08 -5.21 -11.45
CA ILE A 68 -11.82 -5.71 -10.90
C ILE A 68 -11.24 -4.71 -9.91
N THR A 69 -10.32 -5.18 -9.06
CA THR A 69 -9.54 -4.34 -8.13
C THR A 69 -8.05 -4.57 -8.43
N PRO A 70 -7.48 -3.93 -9.46
CA PRO A 70 -6.16 -4.28 -9.97
C PRO A 70 -5.03 -3.76 -9.07
N PHE A 71 -5.33 -2.91 -8.08
CA PHE A 71 -4.33 -2.23 -7.25
C PHE A 71 -4.35 -2.78 -5.82
N ASP A 72 -3.45 -3.72 -5.51
CA ASP A 72 -3.38 -4.46 -4.25
C ASP A 72 -1.94 -4.64 -3.71
N SER A 73 -0.95 -4.01 -4.34
CA SER A 73 0.45 -4.04 -3.92
C SER A 73 0.97 -2.64 -3.57
N PRO A 74 0.81 -2.16 -2.32
CA PRO A 74 1.21 -0.83 -1.90
C PRO A 74 2.73 -0.63 -1.87
N SER A 75 3.19 0.52 -2.37
CA SER A 75 4.56 1.00 -2.22
C SER A 75 4.80 1.62 -0.85
N MET A 76 6.06 1.89 -0.52
CA MET A 76 6.37 2.68 0.69
C MET A 76 5.81 4.11 0.55
N PRO A 77 5.08 4.60 1.56
CA PRO A 77 4.68 6.00 1.61
C PRO A 77 5.86 6.96 1.60
N TYR A 78 5.65 8.13 1.02
CA TYR A 78 6.58 9.27 1.10
C TYR A 78 5.80 10.56 1.33
N GLU A 79 6.42 11.49 2.07
CA GLU A 79 5.88 12.82 2.27
C GLU A 79 6.29 13.75 1.13
N LYS A 80 5.34 14.56 0.66
CA LYS A 80 5.60 15.70 -0.21
C LYS A 80 4.66 16.83 0.15
N ASP A 81 5.22 18.00 0.46
CA ASP A 81 4.48 19.22 0.77
C ASP A 81 3.44 19.02 1.90
N GLY A 82 3.78 18.24 2.94
CA GLY A 82 2.89 17.95 4.07
C GLY A 82 1.78 16.92 3.77
N VAL A 83 1.77 16.31 2.59
CA VAL A 83 0.82 15.26 2.19
C VAL A 83 1.57 13.96 1.97
N PHE A 84 1.06 12.87 2.54
CA PHE A 84 1.64 11.55 2.34
C PHE A 84 1.08 10.96 1.04
N ASN A 85 1.95 10.35 0.26
CA ASN A 85 1.61 9.75 -1.03
C ASN A 85 2.02 8.27 -1.00
N MET A 86 1.18 7.42 -1.57
CA MET A 86 1.41 5.98 -1.72
C MET A 86 0.94 5.56 -3.10
N LEU A 87 1.79 4.89 -3.87
CA LEU A 87 1.36 4.22 -5.09
C LEU A 87 0.95 2.80 -4.74
N VAL A 88 -0.18 2.35 -5.24
CA VAL A 88 -0.64 0.96 -5.13
C VAL A 88 -0.56 0.34 -6.52
N GLY A 89 0.40 -0.54 -6.71
CA GLY A 89 0.60 -1.29 -7.95
C GLY A 89 -0.19 -2.60 -7.96
N GLN A 90 0.07 -3.42 -8.97
CA GLN A 90 -0.67 -4.67 -9.27
C GLN A 90 0.12 -5.93 -8.91
N GLY A 91 1.21 -5.75 -8.15
CA GLY A 91 2.17 -6.79 -7.81
C GLY A 91 2.69 -7.54 -9.03
N ALA A 92 2.74 -8.87 -8.93
CA ALA A 92 3.21 -9.74 -10.02
C ALA A 92 2.20 -9.90 -11.17
N ASP A 93 0.93 -9.51 -11.01
CA ASP A 93 -0.09 -9.65 -12.05
C ASP A 93 0.13 -8.67 -13.20
N GLY A 94 0.30 -7.38 -12.89
CA GLY A 94 0.91 -6.36 -13.77
C GLY A 94 0.36 -6.24 -15.19
N ASP A 95 -0.90 -6.56 -15.44
CA ASP A 95 -1.49 -6.67 -16.79
C ASP A 95 -2.53 -5.57 -17.08
N TYR A 96 -3.06 -4.91 -16.07
CA TYR A 96 -4.04 -3.84 -16.22
C TYR A 96 -3.36 -2.54 -16.68
N ASN A 97 -3.87 -1.93 -17.76
CA ASN A 97 -3.44 -0.63 -18.28
C ASN A 97 -1.92 -0.40 -18.40
N GLY A 98 -1.16 -1.46 -18.71
CA GLY A 98 0.30 -1.39 -18.86
C GLY A 98 1.03 -1.28 -17.51
N ASP A 99 0.57 -2.04 -16.51
CA ASP A 99 1.10 -2.05 -15.15
C ASP A 99 1.07 -0.65 -14.50
N SER A 100 -0.06 0.05 -14.69
CA SER A 100 -0.34 1.31 -14.01
C SER A 100 -0.46 1.13 -12.49
N SER A 101 -0.49 2.22 -11.75
CA SER A 101 -0.68 2.23 -10.30
C SER A 101 -1.74 3.23 -9.89
N ALA A 102 -2.41 3.01 -8.77
CA ALA A 102 -3.28 4.01 -8.16
C ALA A 102 -2.47 4.90 -7.18
N LEU A 103 -2.58 6.22 -7.31
CA LEU A 103 -2.06 7.16 -6.33
C LEU A 103 -3.10 7.36 -5.22
N TYR A 104 -2.68 7.09 -3.99
CA TYR A 104 -3.41 7.42 -2.78
C TYR A 104 -2.71 8.53 -2.01
N GLN A 105 -3.50 9.39 -1.36
CA GLN A 105 -3.01 10.45 -0.50
C GLN A 105 -3.60 10.39 0.90
N SER A 106 -2.80 10.81 1.88
CA SER A 106 -3.19 10.97 3.27
C SER A 106 -2.80 12.37 3.78
N LYS A 107 -3.73 13.01 4.49
CA LYS A 107 -3.55 14.33 5.13
C LYS A 107 -3.48 14.25 6.66
N ASP A 108 -3.46 13.02 7.19
CA ASP A 108 -3.49 12.71 8.61
C ASP A 108 -2.37 11.72 8.98
N ASN A 109 -1.20 11.89 8.39
CA ASN A 109 0.01 11.11 8.68
C ASN A 109 -0.13 9.59 8.40
N GLY A 110 -0.91 9.23 7.39
CA GLY A 110 -1.11 7.86 6.94
C GLY A 110 -2.15 7.07 7.74
N GLU A 111 -3.00 7.74 8.53
CA GLU A 111 -4.11 7.11 9.25
C GLU A 111 -5.27 6.79 8.30
N THR A 112 -5.59 7.71 7.37
CA THR A 112 -6.59 7.48 6.31
C THR A 112 -6.01 7.81 4.94
N TRP A 113 -6.48 7.08 3.93
CA TRP A 113 -5.99 7.17 2.56
C TRP A 113 -7.15 7.33 1.58
N GLU A 114 -7.02 8.26 0.65
CA GLU A 114 -8.00 8.53 -0.40
C GLU A 114 -7.36 8.31 -1.77
N PHE A 115 -8.09 7.63 -2.66
CA PHE A 115 -7.70 7.51 -4.07
C PHE A 115 -7.73 8.90 -4.74
N VAL A 116 -6.68 9.21 -5.50
CA VAL A 116 -6.55 10.47 -6.24
C VAL A 116 -6.67 10.24 -7.74
N GLU A 117 -5.80 9.42 -8.31
CA GLU A 117 -5.76 9.16 -9.74
C GLU A 117 -5.02 7.86 -10.07
N GLU A 118 -5.25 7.34 -11.28
CA GLU A 118 -4.42 6.31 -11.86
C GLU A 118 -3.18 6.94 -12.52
N VAL A 119 -2.01 6.40 -12.22
CA VAL A 119 -0.70 6.82 -12.72
C VAL A 119 -0.15 5.76 -13.66
N LYS A 120 0.07 6.13 -14.91
CA LYS A 120 0.69 5.23 -15.90
C LYS A 120 2.15 5.00 -15.59
N LYS A 121 2.62 3.77 -15.81
CA LYS A 121 4.03 3.43 -15.80
C LYS A 121 4.75 4.22 -16.90
N LYS A 122 5.85 4.88 -16.53
CA LYS A 122 6.69 5.64 -17.47
C LYS A 122 7.65 4.74 -18.22
#